data_AF-A0A2E2FEW8-F1
#
_entry.id   AF-A0A2E2FEW8-F1
#
_cell.length_a   1.000
_cell.length_b   1.000
_cell.length_c   1.000
_cell.angle_alpha   90.00
_cell.angle_beta   90.00
_cell.angle_gamma   90.00
#
_symmetry.space_group_name_H-M   'P 1'
#
loop_
_entity.id
_entity.type
_entity.pdbx_description
1 polymer ?
#
loop_
_entity_poly.entity_id
_entity_poly.type
_entity_poly.pdbx_seq_one_letter_code
_entity_poly.pdbx_strand_id
1 'polypeptide(L)'
;MKLIQRQFTWFLGCVFSFISFQVTAQAYTFSHYIAGIHKPEDLVKIPGTQWVLVSAMTTDETSSGSIYVVDTVTQNYRKLFPLSAALNFRFAPHGISLHHTQSGGLELLVVNHGSREAIEFFQVEILAGKPVLTWKNYLEFPKEVWANGVVTAQDGKIYATAMYDPNDAAFLEKFEQAQPTGKVWVYEAATGWKPFENYAFSGANGINLSADERFLYVSEWAHRQLWKFDLKKEQLPQSVQLNFLPDNIRWTTDGTLLVSGQNGASYDVFTCPEISERCKNYTVVRVAPKTMEFEELIRSGNTQFGNGTVALEVGETIWVGNVLTDKVAIFKRD
;
A
#
# COMPACT_ATOMS: atom_id res chain seq x y z
N MET A 1 62.15 -47.60 -32.00
CA MET A 1 60.95 -48.30 -32.51
C MET A 1 59.83 -48.15 -31.48
N LYS A 2 58.60 -47.84 -31.92
CA LYS A 2 57.39 -47.39 -31.18
C LYS A 2 57.31 -45.87 -30.98
N LEU A 3 56.76 -45.12 -31.94
CA LEU A 3 55.38 -44.91 -32.42
C LEU A 3 54.68 -43.74 -31.74
N ILE A 4 54.39 -42.76 -32.59
CA ILE A 4 53.70 -41.49 -32.41
C ILE A 4 52.20 -41.75 -32.26
N GLN A 5 51.54 -41.02 -31.36
CA GLN A 5 50.10 -40.79 -31.45
C GLN A 5 49.78 -39.35 -31.03
N ARG A 6 49.62 -38.47 -32.01
CA ARG A 6 49.03 -37.13 -31.83
C ARG A 6 47.51 -37.28 -31.91
N GLN A 7 46.80 -37.00 -30.83
CA GLN A 7 45.36 -36.77 -30.88
C GLN A 7 45.11 -35.29 -31.17
N PHE A 8 44.36 -35.02 -32.24
CA PHE A 8 43.78 -33.72 -32.54
C PHE A 8 42.40 -33.64 -31.89
N THR A 9 42.23 -32.77 -30.90
CA THR A 9 40.92 -32.40 -30.37
C THR A 9 40.42 -31.16 -31.13
N TRP A 10 39.33 -31.32 -31.87
CA TRP A 10 38.58 -30.22 -32.48
C TRP A 10 37.63 -29.63 -31.43
N PHE A 11 37.83 -28.37 -31.05
CA PHE A 11 36.84 -27.60 -30.29
C PHE A 11 35.86 -26.95 -31.27
N LEU A 12 34.64 -27.47 -31.36
CA LEU A 12 33.50 -26.74 -31.94
C LEU A 12 33.03 -25.70 -30.92
N GLY A 13 33.34 -24.43 -31.17
CA GLY A 13 32.77 -23.32 -30.40
C GLY A 13 31.33 -23.07 -30.80
N CYS A 14 30.36 -23.45 -29.95
CA CYS A 14 29.00 -22.93 -30.05
C CYS A 14 28.97 -21.51 -29.49
N VAL A 15 28.84 -20.52 -30.36
CA VAL A 15 28.59 -19.12 -29.97
C VAL A 15 27.10 -18.99 -29.68
N PHE A 16 26.73 -19.00 -28.40
CA PHE A 16 25.40 -18.56 -27.98
C PHE A 16 25.36 -17.03 -28.09
N SER A 17 24.71 -16.51 -29.14
CA SER A 17 24.30 -15.10 -29.17
C SER A 17 23.20 -14.90 -28.15
N PHE A 18 23.55 -14.35 -26.99
CA PHE A 18 22.58 -13.75 -26.09
C PHE A 18 22.08 -12.45 -26.74
N ILE A 19 20.85 -12.49 -27.27
CA ILE A 19 20.12 -11.27 -27.61
C ILE A 19 19.70 -10.65 -26.28
N SER A 20 20.49 -9.69 -25.79
CA SER A 20 20.11 -8.84 -24.67
C SER A 20 18.97 -7.93 -25.12
N PHE A 21 17.73 -8.26 -24.76
CA PHE A 21 16.65 -7.29 -24.78
C PHE A 21 16.94 -6.25 -23.70
N GLN A 22 17.41 -5.07 -24.10
CA GLN A 22 17.36 -3.90 -23.22
C GLN A 22 15.88 -3.53 -23.04
N VAL A 23 15.28 -4.00 -21.95
CA VAL A 23 14.06 -3.39 -21.45
C VAL A 23 14.49 -2.01 -20.93
N THR A 24 14.20 -0.96 -21.69
CA THR A 24 14.35 0.40 -21.20
C THR A 24 13.40 0.56 -20.02
N ALA A 25 13.97 0.73 -18.82
CA ALA A 25 13.18 1.00 -17.63
C ALA A 25 12.26 2.21 -17.90
N GLN A 26 11.00 2.09 -17.51
CA GLN A 26 10.02 3.12 -17.80
C GLN A 26 10.18 4.27 -16.81
N ALA A 27 10.85 5.32 -17.25
CA ALA A 27 11.11 6.49 -16.42
C ALA A 27 9.82 7.31 -16.21
N TYR A 28 9.64 7.76 -14.97
CA TYR A 28 8.60 8.68 -14.57
C TYR A 28 9.26 9.95 -14.03
N THR A 29 8.88 11.11 -14.57
CA THR A 29 9.40 12.40 -14.14
C THR A 29 8.40 13.15 -13.27
N PHE A 30 8.90 13.84 -12.25
CA PHE A 30 8.05 14.70 -11.41
C PHE A 30 7.41 15.78 -12.28
N SER A 31 6.10 15.94 -12.16
CA SER A 31 5.35 16.97 -12.88
C SER A 31 4.96 18.14 -11.99
N HIS A 32 4.19 17.90 -10.93
CA HIS A 32 3.67 18.92 -10.03
C HIS A 32 3.04 18.29 -8.78
N TYR A 33 2.58 19.13 -7.86
CA TYR A 33 1.83 18.71 -6.68
C TYR A 33 0.36 19.11 -6.78
N ILE A 34 -0.53 18.28 -6.26
CA ILE A 34 -1.87 18.70 -5.81
C ILE A 34 -1.72 19.08 -4.32
N ALA A 35 -1.92 20.35 -3.97
CA ALA A 35 -1.65 20.88 -2.63
C ALA A 35 -2.93 21.15 -1.81
N GLY A 36 -2.81 21.06 -0.48
CA GLY A 36 -3.85 21.32 0.52
C GLY A 36 -4.63 20.08 0.99
N ILE A 37 -4.17 18.87 0.64
CA ILE A 37 -4.67 17.61 1.23
C ILE A 37 -3.64 17.15 2.25
N HIS A 38 -3.92 17.31 3.55
CA HIS A 38 -2.99 16.98 4.63
C HIS A 38 -2.77 15.47 4.78
N LYS A 39 -1.50 15.06 4.83
CA LYS A 39 -1.04 13.69 5.05
C LYS A 39 -1.85 12.67 4.25
N PRO A 40 -1.85 12.77 2.90
CA PRO A 40 -2.62 11.88 2.04
C PRO A 40 -1.94 10.51 2.01
N GLU A 41 -2.20 9.72 3.04
CA GLU A 41 -1.45 8.50 3.34
C GLU A 41 -1.82 7.36 2.37
N ASP A 42 -3.10 7.27 1.98
CA ASP A 42 -3.58 6.21 1.11
C ASP A 42 -4.61 6.69 0.07
N LEU A 43 -4.60 6.05 -1.11
CA LEU A 43 -5.32 6.48 -2.31
C LEU A 43 -5.98 5.30 -3.04
N VAL A 44 -7.25 5.45 -3.44
CA VAL A 44 -7.96 4.48 -4.30
C VAL A 44 -8.74 5.17 -5.41
N LYS A 45 -8.71 4.62 -6.62
CA LYS A 45 -9.56 5.07 -7.72
C LYS A 45 -10.94 4.41 -7.61
N ILE A 46 -12.00 5.20 -7.75
CA ILE A 46 -13.37 4.66 -7.85
C ILE A 46 -13.53 4.00 -9.24
N PRO A 47 -13.79 2.68 -9.30
CA PRO A 47 -13.87 1.95 -10.57
C PRO A 47 -14.84 2.58 -11.57
N GLY A 48 -14.44 2.65 -12.83
CA GLY A 48 -15.28 3.18 -13.91
C GLY A 48 -15.51 4.71 -13.87
N THR A 49 -14.78 5.45 -13.03
CA THR A 49 -14.92 6.91 -12.92
C THR A 49 -13.59 7.66 -13.01
N GLN A 50 -13.66 9.00 -13.06
CA GLN A 50 -12.52 9.91 -12.98
C GLN A 50 -12.15 10.30 -11.55
N TRP A 51 -12.69 9.63 -10.53
CA TRP A 51 -12.56 10.06 -9.15
C TRP A 51 -11.57 9.20 -8.37
N VAL A 52 -10.67 9.86 -7.66
CA VAL A 52 -9.76 9.23 -6.69
C VAL A 52 -10.19 9.65 -5.29
N LEU A 53 -10.35 8.67 -4.41
CA LEU A 53 -10.51 8.90 -2.98
C LEU A 53 -9.12 8.96 -2.33
N VAL A 54 -8.97 9.88 -1.40
CA VAL A 54 -7.72 10.10 -0.65
C VAL A 54 -8.03 10.07 0.83
N SER A 55 -7.36 9.18 1.55
CA SER A 55 -7.35 9.14 3.01
C SER A 55 -6.33 10.15 3.53
N ALA A 56 -6.81 11.19 4.20
CA ALA A 56 -6.00 12.25 4.79
C ALA A 56 -5.95 12.07 6.32
N MET A 57 -4.79 11.69 6.85
CA MET A 57 -4.61 11.43 8.29
C MET A 57 -4.79 12.70 9.14
N THR A 58 -4.86 12.54 10.45
CA THR A 58 -4.92 13.67 11.39
C THR A 58 -3.60 14.45 11.40
N THR A 59 -3.68 15.76 11.62
CA THR A 59 -2.48 16.60 11.78
C THR A 59 -1.87 16.42 13.16
N ASP A 60 -2.69 16.09 14.16
CA ASP A 60 -2.34 15.94 15.57
C ASP A 60 -3.34 14.98 16.28
N GLU A 61 -3.15 14.77 17.59
CA GLU A 61 -3.98 13.84 18.38
C GLU A 61 -5.41 14.36 18.64
N THR A 62 -5.64 15.66 18.51
CA THR A 62 -6.92 16.32 18.81
C THR A 62 -7.77 16.58 17.58
N SER A 63 -7.16 16.65 16.39
CA SER A 63 -7.85 16.85 15.12
C SER A 63 -8.46 15.57 14.55
N SER A 64 -9.43 15.76 13.64
CA SER A 64 -9.92 14.70 12.76
C SER A 64 -9.28 14.84 11.38
N GLY A 65 -8.95 13.72 10.77
CA GLY A 65 -8.57 13.63 9.37
C GLY A 65 -9.80 13.67 8.48
N SER A 66 -9.66 13.26 7.22
CA SER A 66 -10.76 13.36 6.25
C SER A 66 -10.60 12.36 5.10
N ILE A 67 -11.71 11.99 4.48
CA ILE A 67 -11.70 11.44 3.13
C ILE A 67 -11.93 12.58 2.16
N TYR A 68 -11.01 12.76 1.22
CA TYR A 68 -11.14 13.67 0.09
C TYR A 68 -11.49 12.90 -1.18
N VAL A 69 -12.06 13.60 -2.14
CA VAL A 69 -12.15 13.13 -3.52
C VAL A 69 -11.47 14.13 -4.44
N VAL A 70 -10.71 13.61 -5.40
CA VAL A 70 -9.96 14.37 -6.40
C VAL A 70 -10.46 13.97 -7.79
N ASP A 71 -10.73 14.98 -8.62
CA ASP A 71 -11.00 14.80 -10.04
C ASP A 71 -9.68 14.53 -10.78
N THR A 72 -9.54 13.39 -11.46
CA THR A 72 -8.29 13.04 -12.16
C THR A 72 -8.03 13.93 -13.38
N VAL A 73 -9.04 14.63 -13.90
CA VAL A 73 -8.92 15.52 -15.06
C VAL A 73 -8.56 16.93 -14.62
N THR A 74 -9.36 17.50 -13.71
CA THR A 74 -9.18 18.90 -13.28
C THR A 74 -8.24 19.05 -12.09
N GLN A 75 -7.97 17.95 -11.37
CA GLN A 75 -7.21 17.90 -10.12
C GLN A 75 -7.78 18.76 -8.99
N ASN A 76 -9.00 19.27 -9.18
CA ASN A 76 -9.76 19.86 -8.10
C ASN A 76 -10.18 18.78 -7.12
N TYR A 77 -10.17 19.13 -5.84
CA TYR A 77 -10.58 18.23 -4.78
C TYR A 77 -11.59 18.87 -3.85
N ARG A 78 -12.32 18.02 -3.14
CA ARG A 78 -13.21 18.42 -2.05
C ARG A 78 -13.25 17.36 -0.98
N LYS A 79 -13.54 17.78 0.24
CA LYS A 79 -13.80 16.86 1.35
C LYS A 79 -15.10 16.10 1.10
N LEU A 80 -15.09 14.78 1.32
CA LEU A 80 -16.29 13.93 1.33
C LEU A 80 -16.72 13.54 2.74
N PHE A 81 -15.78 13.38 3.66
CA PHE A 81 -16.09 13.02 5.03
C PHE A 81 -14.99 13.49 5.99
N PRO A 82 -15.34 13.95 7.21
CA PRO A 82 -16.67 14.39 7.61
C PRO A 82 -17.10 15.68 6.90
N LEU A 83 -18.40 15.82 6.59
CA LEU A 83 -18.99 17.08 6.08
C LEU A 83 -19.55 17.97 7.19
N SER A 84 -19.79 17.41 8.37
CA SER A 84 -20.28 18.14 9.55
C SER A 84 -19.35 17.95 10.73
N ALA A 85 -19.26 18.94 11.61
CA ALA A 85 -18.48 18.85 12.84
C ALA A 85 -19.12 17.94 13.90
N ALA A 86 -20.39 17.56 13.74
CA ALA A 86 -21.16 16.78 14.72
C ALA A 86 -21.07 15.26 14.46
N LEU A 87 -19.86 14.73 14.25
CA LEU A 87 -19.66 13.29 14.38
C LEU A 87 -19.69 12.91 15.86
N ASN A 88 -20.36 11.80 16.19
CA ASN A 88 -20.33 11.23 17.54
C ASN A 88 -19.02 10.49 17.86
N PHE A 89 -18.02 10.57 16.96
CA PHE A 89 -16.70 9.97 17.12
C PHE A 89 -15.65 10.81 16.37
N ARG A 90 -14.41 10.76 16.83
CA ARG A 90 -13.25 11.33 16.13
C ARG A 90 -12.93 10.45 14.93
N PHE A 91 -12.67 11.06 13.79
CA PHE A 91 -12.29 10.35 12.57
C PHE A 91 -10.82 10.59 12.27
N ALA A 92 -10.00 9.56 12.42
CA ALA A 92 -8.57 9.56 12.16
C ALA A 92 -8.25 8.45 11.14
N PRO A 93 -8.53 8.69 9.85
CA PRO A 93 -8.43 7.66 8.83
C PRO A 93 -6.98 7.33 8.49
N HIS A 94 -6.75 6.08 8.06
CA HIS A 94 -5.46 5.53 7.62
C HIS A 94 -5.68 4.77 6.30
N GLY A 95 -5.32 3.48 6.20
CA GLY A 95 -5.52 2.69 4.99
C GLY A 95 -6.98 2.53 4.58
N ILE A 96 -7.20 2.51 3.27
CA ILE A 96 -8.53 2.43 2.66
C ILE A 96 -8.59 1.36 1.55
N SER A 97 -9.78 0.79 1.36
CA SER A 97 -10.07 -0.06 0.21
C SER A 97 -11.51 0.10 -0.26
N LEU A 98 -11.70 -0.13 -1.57
CA LEU A 98 -13.02 -0.21 -2.18
C LEU A 98 -13.33 -1.67 -2.50
N HIS A 99 -14.56 -2.08 -2.25
CA HIS A 99 -15.05 -3.36 -2.71
C HIS A 99 -16.49 -3.25 -3.22
N HIS A 100 -16.82 -4.06 -4.22
CA HIS A 100 -18.20 -4.25 -4.64
C HIS A 100 -18.86 -5.25 -3.70
N THR A 101 -19.99 -4.86 -3.11
CA THR A 101 -20.81 -5.74 -2.28
C THR A 101 -21.54 -6.77 -3.15
N GLN A 102 -21.98 -7.87 -2.55
CA GLN A 102 -22.77 -8.90 -3.25
C GLN A 102 -24.07 -8.35 -3.88
N SER A 103 -24.60 -7.26 -3.33
CA SER A 103 -25.79 -6.57 -3.86
C SER A 103 -25.50 -5.66 -5.06
N GLY A 104 -24.24 -5.55 -5.49
CA GLY A 104 -23.78 -4.68 -6.57
C GLY A 104 -23.45 -3.24 -6.15
N GLY A 105 -23.67 -2.87 -4.89
CA GLY A 105 -23.26 -1.59 -4.33
C GLY A 105 -21.74 -1.47 -4.19
N LEU A 106 -21.22 -0.25 -4.10
CA LEU A 106 -19.81 0.03 -3.83
C LEU A 106 -19.65 0.47 -2.37
N GLU A 107 -18.70 -0.13 -1.66
CA GLU A 107 -18.40 0.19 -0.26
C GLU A 107 -16.93 0.55 -0.11
N LEU A 108 -16.67 1.59 0.68
CA LEU A 108 -15.36 2.03 1.12
C LEU A 108 -15.15 1.60 2.57
N LEU A 109 -14.07 0.88 2.81
CA LEU A 109 -13.56 0.58 4.14
C LEU A 109 -12.45 1.56 4.49
N VAL A 110 -12.44 2.01 5.74
CA VAL A 110 -11.43 2.95 6.24
C VAL A 110 -10.95 2.49 7.60
N VAL A 111 -9.65 2.22 7.75
CA VAL A 111 -9.03 2.06 9.08
C VAL A 111 -9.10 3.40 9.80
N ASN A 112 -9.57 3.40 11.05
CA ASN A 112 -9.77 4.59 11.87
C ASN A 112 -9.13 4.41 13.25
N HIS A 113 -8.25 5.33 13.63
CA HIS A 113 -7.56 5.39 14.93
C HIS A 113 -8.19 6.42 15.89
N GLY A 114 -9.40 6.87 15.57
CA GLY A 114 -9.99 8.09 16.11
C GLY A 114 -10.40 7.96 17.57
N SER A 115 -11.69 7.68 17.81
CA SER A 115 -12.21 7.42 19.16
C SER A 115 -12.00 5.97 19.62
N ARG A 116 -11.71 5.07 18.69
CA ARG A 116 -11.51 3.64 18.86
C ARG A 116 -10.70 3.13 17.68
N GLU A 117 -10.06 1.99 17.85
CA GLU A 117 -9.43 1.27 16.73
C GLU A 117 -10.51 0.48 15.98
N ALA A 118 -10.85 0.92 14.76
CA ALA A 118 -11.94 0.31 14.01
C ALA A 118 -11.76 0.39 12.50
N ILE A 119 -12.53 -0.41 11.78
CA ILE A 119 -12.84 -0.23 10.37
C ILE A 119 -14.17 0.53 10.29
N GLU A 120 -14.20 1.65 9.61
CA GLU A 120 -15.41 2.40 9.28
C GLU A 120 -15.91 2.01 7.88
N PHE A 121 -17.21 1.77 7.75
CA PHE A 121 -17.85 1.35 6.50
C PHE A 121 -18.67 2.50 5.91
N PHE A 122 -18.43 2.79 4.64
CA PHE A 122 -19.14 3.82 3.90
C PHE A 122 -19.72 3.25 2.61
N GLN A 123 -21.01 3.48 2.38
CA GLN A 123 -21.56 3.31 1.04
C GLN A 123 -21.05 4.44 0.14
N VAL A 124 -20.63 4.08 -1.07
CA VAL A 124 -20.20 5.00 -2.12
C VAL A 124 -21.26 5.06 -3.21
N GLU A 125 -21.78 6.25 -3.48
CA GLU A 125 -22.77 6.49 -4.53
C GLU A 125 -22.28 7.55 -5.52
N ILE A 126 -22.61 7.41 -6.80
CA ILE A 126 -22.35 8.43 -7.82
C ILE A 126 -23.65 9.15 -8.13
N LEU A 127 -23.86 10.32 -7.52
CA LEU A 127 -25.05 11.14 -7.72
C LEU A 127 -24.73 12.31 -8.65
N ALA A 128 -25.45 12.39 -9.78
CA ALA A 128 -25.19 13.40 -10.82
C ALA A 128 -23.70 13.49 -11.22
N GLY A 129 -23.05 12.34 -11.36
CA GLY A 129 -21.63 12.23 -11.75
C GLY A 129 -20.62 12.53 -10.63
N LYS A 130 -21.06 12.78 -9.40
CA LYS A 130 -20.19 13.11 -8.26
C LYS A 130 -20.28 12.07 -7.14
N PRO A 131 -19.15 11.67 -6.53
CA PRO A 131 -19.18 10.71 -5.42
C PRO A 131 -19.77 11.30 -4.15
N VAL A 132 -20.55 10.51 -3.44
CA VAL A 132 -21.10 10.78 -2.12
C VAL A 132 -20.77 9.59 -1.22
N LEU A 133 -20.35 9.88 0.02
CA LEU A 133 -20.11 8.87 1.05
C LEU A 133 -21.21 8.94 2.10
N THR A 134 -21.80 7.80 2.40
CA THR A 134 -22.74 7.64 3.51
C THR A 134 -22.14 6.66 4.51
N TRP A 135 -21.76 7.14 5.69
CA TRP A 135 -21.32 6.28 6.79
C TRP A 135 -22.44 5.32 7.19
N LYS A 136 -22.09 4.04 7.40
CA LYS A 136 -23.05 2.99 7.72
C LYS A 136 -22.85 2.40 9.10
N ASN A 137 -21.64 1.97 9.40
CA ASN A 137 -21.28 1.22 10.58
C ASN A 137 -19.77 1.27 10.80
N TYR A 138 -19.30 0.68 11.89
CA TYR A 138 -17.93 0.32 12.15
C TYR A 138 -17.79 -1.13 12.62
N LEU A 139 -16.57 -1.65 12.57
CA LEU A 139 -16.15 -2.90 13.19
C LEU A 139 -14.92 -2.62 14.04
N GLU A 140 -15.03 -2.80 15.34
CA GLU A 140 -13.94 -2.54 16.28
C GLU A 140 -12.91 -3.67 16.26
N PHE A 141 -11.64 -3.32 16.41
CA PHE A 141 -10.55 -4.27 16.56
C PHE A 141 -10.34 -4.69 18.03
N PRO A 142 -9.67 -5.83 18.28
CA PRO A 142 -9.11 -6.12 19.60
C PRO A 142 -8.16 -5.02 20.09
N LYS A 143 -7.97 -4.88 21.40
CA LYS A 143 -7.17 -3.79 22.00
C LYS A 143 -5.67 -3.91 21.73
N GLU A 144 -5.22 -5.08 21.32
CA GLU A 144 -3.84 -5.43 20.99
C GLU A 144 -3.51 -5.15 19.51
N VAL A 145 -4.37 -4.44 18.81
CA VAL A 145 -4.24 -4.15 17.37
C VAL A 145 -4.01 -2.67 17.17
N TRP A 146 -2.96 -2.34 16.44
CA TRP A 146 -2.81 -1.06 15.75
C TRP A 146 -2.86 -1.32 14.25
N ALA A 147 -4.03 -1.15 13.64
CA ALA A 147 -4.28 -1.50 12.25
C ALA A 147 -3.57 -0.53 11.29
N ASN A 148 -3.44 -0.92 10.02
CA ASN A 148 -2.84 -0.05 9.00
C ASN A 148 -3.59 -0.15 7.67
N GLY A 149 -3.57 -1.31 7.02
CA GLY A 149 -4.25 -1.58 5.76
C GLY A 149 -5.45 -2.51 5.94
N VAL A 150 -6.41 -2.45 5.00
CA VAL A 150 -7.63 -3.27 5.01
C VAL A 150 -8.08 -3.65 3.61
N VAL A 151 -8.56 -4.89 3.42
CA VAL A 151 -9.28 -5.36 2.22
C VAL A 151 -10.41 -6.31 2.58
N THR A 152 -11.44 -6.37 1.72
CA THR A 152 -12.59 -7.27 1.87
C THR A 152 -12.70 -8.19 0.68
N ALA A 153 -12.92 -9.47 0.93
CA ALA A 153 -13.22 -10.47 -0.07
C ALA A 153 -14.73 -10.52 -0.38
N GLN A 154 -15.11 -11.06 -1.54
CA GLN A 154 -16.50 -11.15 -2.00
C GLN A 154 -17.39 -11.99 -1.08
N ASP A 155 -16.81 -12.95 -0.35
CA ASP A 155 -17.53 -13.75 0.65
C ASP A 155 -17.80 -12.99 1.97
N GLY A 156 -17.33 -11.74 2.07
CA GLY A 156 -17.50 -10.88 3.24
C GLY A 156 -16.39 -11.01 4.28
N LYS A 157 -15.36 -11.83 4.04
CA LYS A 157 -14.17 -11.86 4.92
C LYS A 157 -13.39 -10.57 4.79
N ILE A 158 -12.95 -10.04 5.91
CA ILE A 158 -12.13 -8.84 5.95
C ILE A 158 -10.73 -9.22 6.42
N TYR A 159 -9.72 -8.78 5.69
CA TYR A 159 -8.31 -8.91 6.06
C TYR A 159 -7.78 -7.53 6.42
N ALA A 160 -7.15 -7.41 7.58
CA ALA A 160 -6.54 -6.17 8.03
C ALA A 160 -5.14 -6.44 8.56
N THR A 161 -4.18 -5.58 8.23
CA THR A 161 -2.85 -5.62 8.83
C THR A 161 -2.85 -4.86 10.14
N ALA A 162 -2.09 -5.39 11.10
CA ALA A 162 -1.75 -4.72 12.35
C ALA A 162 -0.23 -4.54 12.38
N MET A 163 0.26 -3.31 12.45
CA MET A 163 1.69 -3.03 12.44
C MET A 163 2.36 -3.47 13.74
N TYR A 164 1.70 -3.26 14.87
CA TYR A 164 2.20 -3.60 16.20
C TYR A 164 1.04 -3.72 17.21
N ASP A 165 1.35 -4.26 18.39
CA ASP A 165 0.49 -4.15 19.58
C ASP A 165 0.79 -2.82 20.29
N PRO A 166 -0.19 -1.91 20.46
CA PRO A 166 0.05 -0.62 21.11
C PRO A 166 0.45 -0.74 22.59
N ASN A 167 0.29 -1.91 23.22
CA ASN A 167 0.73 -2.18 24.59
C ASN A 167 2.19 -2.68 24.66
N ASP A 168 2.81 -3.01 23.53
CA ASP A 168 4.20 -3.45 23.46
C ASP A 168 5.16 -2.27 23.47
N ALA A 169 5.66 -1.88 24.64
CA ALA A 169 6.59 -0.76 24.77
C ALA A 169 7.92 -0.92 23.98
N ALA A 170 8.26 -2.14 23.54
CA ALA A 170 9.48 -2.43 22.79
C ALA A 170 9.27 -2.44 21.26
N PHE A 171 8.08 -2.08 20.76
CA PHE A 171 7.76 -2.21 19.34
C PHE A 171 8.74 -1.46 18.41
N LEU A 172 9.23 -0.28 18.83
CA LEU A 172 10.21 0.50 18.06
C LEU A 172 11.56 -0.20 17.94
N GLU A 173 12.09 -0.74 19.05
CA GLU A 173 13.34 -1.52 19.04
C GLU A 173 13.19 -2.76 18.16
N LYS A 174 12.03 -3.43 18.24
CA LYS A 174 11.71 -4.59 17.40
C LYS A 174 11.65 -4.24 15.92
N PHE A 175 11.11 -3.07 15.54
CA PHE A 175 11.18 -2.58 14.16
C PHE A 175 12.61 -2.37 13.66
N GLU A 176 13.49 -1.80 14.49
CA GLU A 176 14.91 -1.62 14.11
C GLU A 176 15.62 -2.96 13.85
N GLN A 177 15.24 -3.99 14.61
CA GLN A 177 15.80 -5.32 14.52
C GLN A 177 15.04 -6.24 13.55
N ALA A 178 14.04 -5.70 12.83
CA ALA A 178 13.13 -6.43 11.96
C ALA A 178 12.49 -7.67 12.64
N GLN A 179 12.25 -7.59 13.95
CA GLN A 179 11.55 -8.62 14.73
C GLN A 179 10.03 -8.52 14.55
N PRO A 180 9.29 -9.63 14.69
CA PRO A 180 7.83 -9.59 14.62
C PRO A 180 7.22 -8.68 15.68
N THR A 181 6.36 -7.77 15.24
CA THR A 181 5.59 -6.84 16.09
C THR A 181 4.10 -6.96 15.82
N GLY A 182 3.74 -7.33 14.60
CA GLY A 182 2.38 -7.28 14.06
C GLY A 182 1.98 -8.55 13.34
N LYS A 183 0.75 -8.55 12.81
CA LYS A 183 0.17 -9.68 12.06
C LYS A 183 -0.93 -9.22 11.12
N VAL A 184 -1.36 -10.10 10.22
CA VAL A 184 -2.64 -9.95 9.54
C VAL A 184 -3.73 -10.56 10.42
N TRP A 185 -4.87 -9.91 10.50
CA TRP A 185 -6.10 -10.37 11.13
C TRP A 185 -7.17 -10.63 10.07
N VAL A 186 -7.95 -11.68 10.29
CA VAL A 186 -9.13 -12.01 9.48
C VAL A 186 -10.37 -11.88 10.34
N TYR A 187 -11.35 -11.15 9.85
CA TYR A 187 -12.69 -11.13 10.42
C TYR A 187 -13.62 -12.01 9.57
N GLU A 188 -14.36 -12.87 10.25
CA GLU A 188 -15.52 -13.55 9.68
C GLU A 188 -16.72 -13.29 10.59
N ALA A 189 -17.89 -12.95 10.03
CA ALA A 189 -19.07 -12.59 10.81
C ALA A 189 -19.47 -13.66 11.85
N ALA A 190 -19.20 -14.94 11.55
CA ALA A 190 -19.54 -16.06 12.44
C ALA A 190 -18.57 -16.22 13.62
N THR A 191 -17.29 -15.83 13.47
CA THR A 191 -16.24 -16.12 14.46
C THR A 191 -15.56 -14.88 15.04
N GLY A 192 -15.80 -13.71 14.47
CA GLY A 192 -15.07 -12.48 14.80
C GLY A 192 -13.64 -12.50 14.27
N TRP A 193 -12.81 -11.64 14.88
CA TRP A 193 -11.39 -11.47 14.55
C TRP A 193 -10.55 -12.67 14.99
N LYS A 194 -9.68 -13.14 14.10
CA LYS A 194 -8.64 -14.13 14.39
C LYS A 194 -7.35 -13.79 13.65
N PRO A 195 -6.17 -14.21 14.15
CA PRO A 195 -4.95 -14.14 13.37
C PRO A 195 -5.10 -14.87 12.03
N PHE A 196 -4.54 -14.27 10.96
CA PHE A 196 -4.39 -14.93 9.68
C PHE A 196 -3.24 -15.93 9.76
N GLU A 197 -3.61 -17.21 9.83
CA GLU A 197 -2.65 -18.31 9.94
C GLU A 197 -1.66 -18.10 11.12
N ASN A 198 -0.46 -18.66 11.03
CA ASN A 198 0.60 -18.51 12.05
C ASN A 198 1.71 -17.53 11.62
N TYR A 199 1.40 -16.59 10.72
CA TYR A 199 2.38 -15.59 10.27
C TYR A 199 2.39 -14.37 11.20
N ALA A 200 3.60 -13.93 11.52
CA ALA A 200 3.87 -12.68 12.21
C ALA A 200 4.85 -11.87 11.36
N PHE A 201 4.72 -10.55 11.43
CA PHE A 201 5.43 -9.62 10.56
C PHE A 201 6.06 -8.51 11.40
N SER A 202 7.21 -8.01 10.97
CA SER A 202 7.78 -6.76 11.45
C SER A 202 7.09 -5.59 10.75
N GLY A 203 6.01 -5.10 11.36
CA GLY A 203 5.20 -4.01 10.81
C GLY A 203 4.37 -4.42 9.61
N ALA A 204 3.36 -5.29 9.79
CA ALA A 204 2.41 -5.56 8.73
C ALA A 204 1.70 -4.26 8.33
N ASN A 205 1.82 -3.85 7.07
CA ASN A 205 1.45 -2.52 6.60
C ASN A 205 0.47 -2.62 5.41
N GLY A 206 0.87 -2.32 4.17
CA GLY A 206 -0.01 -2.44 3.01
C GLY A 206 -0.55 -3.85 2.79
N ILE A 207 -1.81 -3.95 2.34
CA ILE A 207 -2.48 -5.22 2.04
C ILE A 207 -3.35 -5.11 0.79
N ASN A 208 -3.37 -6.15 -0.06
CA ASN A 208 -4.27 -6.20 -1.20
C ASN A 208 -4.63 -7.64 -1.60
N LEU A 209 -5.77 -7.85 -2.24
CA LEU A 209 -6.20 -9.13 -2.81
C LEU A 209 -6.02 -9.14 -4.32
N SER A 210 -5.69 -10.29 -4.92
CA SER A 210 -5.83 -10.47 -6.36
C SER A 210 -7.29 -10.38 -6.80
N ALA A 211 -7.52 -10.01 -8.06
CA ALA A 211 -8.87 -9.87 -8.62
C ALA A 211 -9.70 -11.17 -8.56
N ASP A 212 -9.05 -12.33 -8.55
CA ASP A 212 -9.68 -13.66 -8.39
C ASP A 212 -9.72 -14.16 -6.94
N GLU A 213 -9.32 -13.31 -5.99
CA GLU A 213 -9.25 -13.53 -4.53
C GLU A 213 -8.46 -14.78 -4.13
N ARG A 214 -7.59 -15.24 -5.01
CA ARG A 214 -6.72 -16.37 -4.73
C ARG A 214 -5.49 -15.94 -3.93
N PHE A 215 -4.99 -14.74 -4.17
CA PHE A 215 -3.74 -14.28 -3.56
C PHE A 215 -3.96 -13.09 -2.64
N LEU A 216 -3.34 -13.15 -1.46
CA LEU A 216 -3.22 -12.03 -0.54
C LEU A 216 -1.80 -11.49 -0.59
N TYR A 217 -1.64 -10.19 -0.78
CA TYR A 217 -0.37 -9.49 -0.77
C TYR A 217 -0.24 -8.67 0.50
N VAL A 218 0.93 -8.71 1.14
CA VAL A 218 1.19 -8.02 2.41
C VAL A 218 2.58 -7.39 2.39
N SER A 219 2.65 -6.10 2.65
CA SER A 219 3.92 -5.39 2.91
C SER A 219 4.35 -5.63 4.35
N GLU A 220 5.55 -6.15 4.55
CA GLU A 220 6.24 -6.20 5.83
C GLU A 220 7.26 -5.07 5.90
N TRP A 221 6.85 -4.00 6.58
CA TRP A 221 7.48 -2.70 6.49
C TRP A 221 8.93 -2.70 7.00
N ALA A 222 9.16 -3.16 8.24
CA ALA A 222 10.48 -3.11 8.86
C ALA A 222 11.44 -4.21 8.35
N HIS A 223 10.90 -5.34 7.88
CA HIS A 223 11.68 -6.40 7.22
C HIS A 223 11.92 -6.13 5.73
N ARG A 224 11.36 -5.05 5.17
CA ARG A 224 11.52 -4.64 3.77
C ARG A 224 11.06 -5.69 2.77
N GLN A 225 9.97 -6.40 3.05
CA GLN A 225 9.56 -7.57 2.27
C GLN A 225 8.13 -7.43 1.77
N LEU A 226 7.87 -7.87 0.55
CA LEU A 226 6.51 -8.03 0.03
C LEU A 226 6.20 -9.52 -0.05
N TRP A 227 5.09 -9.92 0.57
CA TRP A 227 4.61 -11.29 0.64
C TRP A 227 3.43 -11.53 -0.29
N LYS A 228 3.28 -12.79 -0.73
CA LYS A 228 2.15 -13.29 -1.51
C LYS A 228 1.73 -14.67 -1.00
N PHE A 229 0.53 -14.74 -0.43
CA PHE A 229 -0.08 -15.97 0.09
C PHE A 229 -1.08 -16.52 -0.92
N ASP A 230 -1.12 -17.84 -1.14
CA ASP A 230 -2.18 -18.51 -1.92
C ASP A 230 -3.28 -18.96 -0.96
N LEU A 231 -4.38 -18.22 -0.89
CA LEU A 231 -5.49 -18.46 0.03
C LEU A 231 -6.26 -19.77 -0.25
N LYS A 232 -6.00 -20.43 -1.39
CA LYS A 232 -6.66 -21.69 -1.77
C LYS A 232 -5.77 -22.92 -1.59
N LYS A 233 -4.50 -22.75 -1.20
CA LYS A 233 -3.56 -23.85 -1.05
C LYS A 233 -2.73 -23.65 0.19
N GLU A 234 -2.55 -24.72 0.97
CA GLU A 234 -1.58 -24.76 2.05
C GLU A 234 -0.16 -24.88 1.47
N GLN A 235 0.39 -23.76 1.01
CA GLN A 235 1.74 -23.64 0.49
C GLN A 235 2.48 -22.51 1.20
N LEU A 236 3.80 -22.62 1.29
CA LEU A 236 4.63 -21.52 1.76
C LEU A 236 4.41 -20.30 0.84
N PRO A 237 4.26 -19.09 1.41
CA PRO A 237 4.07 -17.89 0.63
C PRO A 237 5.30 -17.59 -0.22
N GLN A 238 5.05 -16.95 -1.36
CA GLN A 238 6.12 -16.33 -2.13
C GLN A 238 6.45 -14.98 -1.50
N SER A 239 7.68 -14.50 -1.69
CA SER A 239 8.08 -13.19 -1.22
C SER A 239 9.17 -12.59 -2.10
N VAL A 240 9.36 -11.28 -1.99
CA VAL A 240 10.49 -10.58 -2.57
C VAL A 240 11.04 -9.56 -1.57
N GLN A 241 12.37 -9.54 -1.44
CA GLN A 241 13.09 -8.55 -0.64
C GLN A 241 13.20 -7.23 -1.42
N LEU A 242 12.79 -6.15 -0.78
CA LEU A 242 12.89 -4.79 -1.28
C LEU A 242 14.03 -4.05 -0.54
N ASN A 243 14.51 -2.97 -1.14
CA ASN A 243 15.59 -2.12 -0.57
C ASN A 243 15.06 -0.85 0.12
N PHE A 244 13.76 -0.81 0.41
CA PHE A 244 13.03 0.27 1.08
C PHE A 244 11.99 -0.35 2.02
N LEU A 245 11.36 0.44 2.88
CA LEU A 245 10.31 -0.01 3.81
C LEU A 245 8.97 0.00 3.04
N PRO A 246 8.44 -1.14 2.56
CA PRO A 246 7.24 -1.15 1.73
C PRO A 246 6.01 -0.79 2.55
N ASP A 247 5.18 0.05 1.96
CA ASP A 247 4.00 0.62 2.58
C ASP A 247 2.77 0.15 1.78
N ASN A 248 1.88 1.03 1.32
CA ASN A 248 0.66 0.66 0.61
C ASN A 248 0.86 -0.01 -0.77
N ILE A 249 -0.07 -0.93 -1.09
CA ILE A 249 -0.08 -1.77 -2.31
C ILE A 249 -1.31 -1.43 -3.18
N ARG A 250 -1.10 -1.13 -4.45
CA ARG A 250 -2.18 -0.84 -5.41
C ARG A 250 -2.03 -1.62 -6.71
N TRP A 251 -3.15 -2.09 -7.25
CA TRP A 251 -3.17 -2.69 -8.59
C TRP A 251 -3.10 -1.63 -9.67
N THR A 252 -2.33 -1.91 -10.70
CA THR A 252 -2.37 -1.19 -11.98
C THR A 252 -3.44 -1.80 -12.90
N THR A 253 -3.77 -1.08 -13.97
CA THR A 253 -4.66 -1.55 -15.03
C THR A 253 -4.09 -2.71 -15.84
N ASP A 254 -2.77 -2.87 -15.89
CA ASP A 254 -2.10 -4.00 -16.57
C ASP A 254 -1.97 -5.27 -15.71
N GLY A 255 -2.52 -5.25 -14.48
CA GLY A 255 -2.51 -6.39 -13.58
C GLY A 255 -1.16 -6.62 -12.90
N THR A 256 -0.34 -5.58 -12.76
CA THR A 256 0.83 -5.54 -11.87
C THR A 256 0.49 -4.81 -10.56
N LEU A 257 1.43 -4.81 -9.61
CA LEU A 257 1.30 -4.07 -8.36
C LEU A 257 2.21 -2.84 -8.39
N LEU A 258 1.71 -1.70 -7.96
CA LEU A 258 2.52 -0.59 -7.47
C LEU A 258 2.67 -0.69 -5.95
N VAL A 259 3.91 -0.59 -5.49
CA VAL A 259 4.24 -0.51 -4.07
C VAL A 259 5.11 0.72 -3.88
N SER A 260 4.71 1.60 -2.96
CA SER A 260 5.54 2.71 -2.51
C SER A 260 6.02 2.48 -1.09
N GLY A 261 7.00 3.26 -0.66
CA GLY A 261 7.50 3.20 0.70
C GLY A 261 8.79 3.96 0.90
N GLN A 262 9.23 4.06 2.15
CA GLN A 262 10.26 5.02 2.55
C GLN A 262 11.66 4.41 2.50
N ASN A 263 12.66 5.23 2.19
CA ASN A 263 14.07 4.86 2.30
C ASN A 263 14.66 5.48 3.57
N GLY A 264 15.08 4.63 4.49
CA GLY A 264 15.67 5.04 5.77
C GLY A 264 15.67 3.90 6.76
N ALA A 265 16.24 4.13 7.95
CA ALA A 265 16.10 3.22 9.08
C ALA A 265 14.65 3.27 9.60
N SER A 266 14.10 2.13 10.01
CA SER A 266 12.72 2.01 10.49
C SER A 266 12.41 3.02 11.60
N TYR A 267 13.28 3.14 12.60
CA TYR A 267 13.10 4.12 13.70
C TYR A 267 13.06 5.57 13.21
N ASP A 268 14.01 5.97 12.37
CA ASP A 268 14.10 7.34 11.85
C ASP A 268 12.87 7.71 11.00
N VAL A 269 12.36 6.76 10.21
CA VAL A 269 11.17 6.97 9.39
C VAL A 269 9.92 7.05 10.25
N PHE A 270 9.75 6.12 11.20
CA PHE A 270 8.56 6.07 12.07
C PHE A 270 8.43 7.28 12.99
N THR A 271 9.56 7.75 13.55
CA THR A 271 9.59 8.85 14.52
C THR A 271 9.82 10.22 13.89
N CYS A 272 9.75 10.32 12.56
CA CYS A 272 10.01 11.58 11.86
C CYS A 272 8.84 12.57 12.04
N PRO A 273 9.03 13.72 12.70
CA PRO A 273 7.94 14.68 12.92
C PRO A 273 7.67 15.54 11.68
N GLU A 274 8.68 15.73 10.84
CA GLU A 274 8.66 16.57 9.64
C GLU A 274 9.73 16.09 8.64
N ILE A 275 9.65 16.56 7.40
CA ILE A 275 10.63 16.20 6.36
C ILE A 275 12.04 16.57 6.81
N SER A 276 12.93 15.57 6.82
CA SER A 276 14.36 15.73 7.07
C SER A 276 15.17 14.75 6.24
N GLU A 277 16.51 14.91 6.22
CA GLU A 277 17.41 13.98 5.52
C GLU A 277 17.21 12.51 5.93
N ARG A 278 16.74 12.26 7.15
CA ARG A 278 16.53 10.92 7.71
C ARG A 278 15.30 10.19 7.15
N CYS A 279 14.32 10.92 6.63
CA CYS A 279 13.01 10.35 6.28
C CYS A 279 12.37 10.94 5.00
N LYS A 280 13.08 11.81 4.27
CA LYS A 280 12.55 12.45 3.04
C LYS A 280 12.46 11.50 1.85
N ASN A 281 13.33 10.49 1.77
CA ASN A 281 13.47 9.67 0.57
C ASN A 281 12.41 8.55 0.52
N TYR A 282 11.93 8.25 -0.67
CA TYR A 282 10.98 7.15 -0.92
C TYR A 282 11.19 6.56 -2.32
N THR A 283 10.66 5.36 -2.50
CA THR A 283 10.73 4.58 -3.74
C THR A 283 9.31 4.17 -4.17
N VAL A 284 9.10 4.05 -5.48
CA VAL A 284 7.94 3.39 -6.08
C VAL A 284 8.45 2.29 -6.99
N VAL A 285 7.96 1.07 -6.80
CA VAL A 285 8.27 -0.07 -7.65
C VAL A 285 7.01 -0.64 -8.28
N ARG A 286 7.16 -1.22 -9.47
CA ARG A 286 6.18 -2.12 -10.08
C ARG A 286 6.59 -3.56 -9.81
N VAL A 287 5.67 -4.40 -9.34
CA VAL A 287 5.92 -5.81 -9.06
C VAL A 287 5.06 -6.69 -9.95
N ALA A 288 5.68 -7.65 -10.62
CA ALA A 288 4.99 -8.67 -11.41
C ALA A 288 4.41 -9.76 -10.47
N PRO A 289 3.08 -9.87 -10.30
CA PRO A 289 2.48 -10.75 -9.29
C PRO A 289 2.75 -12.23 -9.50
N LYS A 290 3.12 -12.64 -10.72
CA LYS A 290 3.40 -14.04 -11.06
C LYS A 290 4.81 -14.47 -10.61
N THR A 291 5.81 -13.62 -10.79
CA THR A 291 7.22 -13.93 -10.53
C THR A 291 7.74 -13.30 -9.25
N MET A 292 7.03 -12.28 -8.72
CA MET A 292 7.48 -11.39 -7.65
C MET A 292 8.72 -10.54 -7.99
N GLU A 293 9.13 -10.52 -9.26
CA GLU A 293 10.17 -9.60 -9.74
C GLU A 293 9.63 -8.17 -9.75
N PHE A 294 10.51 -7.20 -9.50
CA PHE A 294 10.13 -5.79 -9.45
C PHE A 294 11.07 -4.89 -10.26
N GLU A 295 10.52 -3.76 -10.70
CA GLU A 295 11.20 -2.67 -11.39
C GLU A 295 11.03 -1.39 -10.57
N GLU A 296 12.12 -0.68 -10.31
CA GLU A 296 12.06 0.66 -9.73
C GLU A 296 11.61 1.68 -10.79
N LEU A 297 10.52 2.40 -10.50
CA LEU A 297 9.96 3.42 -11.40
C LEU A 297 10.33 4.83 -10.97
N ILE A 298 10.27 5.09 -9.66
CA ILE A 298 10.49 6.42 -9.08
C ILE A 298 11.36 6.23 -7.84
N ARG A 299 12.41 7.03 -7.75
CA ARG A 299 13.15 7.29 -6.51
C ARG A 299 13.22 8.78 -6.32
N SER A 300 12.65 9.27 -5.23
CA SER A 300 12.47 10.71 -5.02
C SER A 300 12.46 11.06 -3.53
N GLY A 301 12.28 12.35 -3.24
CA GLY A 301 12.37 12.93 -1.91
C GLY A 301 13.15 14.23 -1.91
N ASN A 302 12.58 15.27 -1.32
CA ASN A 302 13.21 16.58 -1.16
C ASN A 302 12.62 17.29 0.06
N THR A 303 12.97 18.56 0.28
CA THR A 303 12.51 19.34 1.43
C THR A 303 11.03 19.76 1.36
N GLN A 304 10.35 19.60 0.22
CA GLN A 304 8.94 19.96 0.02
C GLN A 304 8.00 18.75 0.01
N PHE A 305 8.50 17.56 -0.35
CA PHE A 305 7.76 16.30 -0.42
C PHE A 305 8.70 15.12 -0.14
N GLY A 306 8.25 14.20 0.71
CA GLY A 306 9.00 13.01 1.09
C GLY A 306 8.13 12.02 1.84
N ASN A 307 8.73 10.94 2.33
CA ASN A 307 8.04 9.93 3.13
C ASN A 307 6.81 9.32 2.40
N GLY A 308 7.01 8.96 1.13
CA GLY A 308 5.96 8.42 0.27
C GLY A 308 5.42 7.09 0.80
N THR A 309 4.10 6.93 0.79
CA THR A 309 3.37 5.80 1.42
C THR A 309 2.55 4.99 0.43
N VAL A 310 2.01 5.63 -0.62
CA VAL A 310 1.19 4.97 -1.64
C VAL A 310 1.56 5.46 -3.03
N ALA A 311 1.48 4.58 -4.02
CA ALA A 311 1.53 4.95 -5.44
C ALA A 311 0.29 4.40 -6.15
N LEU A 312 -0.45 5.28 -6.82
CA LEU A 312 -1.65 4.93 -7.57
C LEU A 312 -1.49 5.28 -9.06
N GLU A 313 -1.77 4.32 -9.93
CA GLU A 313 -1.82 4.57 -11.38
C GLU A 313 -3.10 5.35 -11.75
N VAL A 314 -2.92 6.47 -12.43
CA VAL A 314 -4.00 7.33 -12.94
C VAL A 314 -3.69 7.71 -14.38
N GLY A 315 -4.20 6.90 -15.32
CA GLY A 315 -3.88 7.08 -16.74
C GLY A 315 -2.39 6.89 -16.99
N GLU A 316 -1.75 7.87 -17.59
CA GLU A 316 -0.29 7.88 -17.86
C GLU A 316 0.53 8.46 -16.70
N THR A 317 -0.09 8.63 -15.53
CA THR A 317 0.55 9.23 -14.36
C THR A 317 0.56 8.29 -13.16
N ILE A 318 1.55 8.47 -12.28
CA ILE A 318 1.58 7.88 -10.96
C ILE A 318 1.38 8.99 -9.93
N TRP A 319 0.40 8.81 -9.05
CA TRP A 319 0.09 9.72 -7.95
C TRP A 319 0.69 9.13 -6.68
N VAL A 320 1.48 9.92 -5.95
CA VAL A 320 2.17 9.48 -4.73
C VAL A 320 1.66 10.25 -3.52
N GLY A 321 1.19 9.50 -2.53
CA GLY A 321 0.77 9.99 -1.20
C GLY A 321 1.91 9.95 -0.17
N ASN A 322 1.69 10.52 1.02
CA ASN A 322 2.66 10.59 2.12
C ASN A 322 2.00 10.94 3.47
N VAL A 323 2.75 10.80 4.58
CA VAL A 323 2.29 11.17 5.93
C VAL A 323 2.88 12.47 6.52
N LEU A 324 3.73 13.20 5.79
CA LEU A 324 4.46 14.36 6.34
C LEU A 324 4.06 15.72 5.76
N THR A 325 3.29 15.76 4.68
CA THR A 325 3.01 17.00 3.93
C THR A 325 1.54 17.14 3.57
N ASP A 326 1.20 18.28 2.99
CA ASP A 326 -0.12 18.63 2.50
C ASP A 326 -0.29 18.42 0.99
N LYS A 327 0.48 17.50 0.39
CA LYS A 327 0.57 17.36 -1.06
C LYS A 327 0.40 15.93 -1.52
N VAL A 328 -0.13 15.74 -2.72
CA VAL A 328 0.01 14.53 -3.53
C VAL A 328 0.96 14.86 -4.68
N ALA A 329 2.01 14.05 -4.89
CA ALA A 329 2.96 14.26 -5.98
C ALA A 329 2.52 13.53 -7.24
N ILE A 330 2.53 14.23 -8.38
CA ILE A 330 2.15 13.66 -9.68
C ILE A 330 3.41 13.45 -10.50
N PHE A 331 3.62 12.21 -10.94
CA PHE A 331 4.68 11.83 -11.86
C PHE A 331 4.07 11.45 -13.20
N LYS A 332 4.67 11.92 -14.30
CA LYS A 332 4.24 11.59 -15.65
C LYS A 332 5.20 10.58 -16.24
N ARG A 333 4.66 9.65 -17.02
CA ARG A 333 5.47 8.77 -17.85
C ARG A 333 6.14 9.60 -18.94
N ASP A 334 7.43 9.36 -19.15
CA ASP A 334 8.22 10.02 -20.19
C ASP A 334 7.80 9.62 -21.63
#